data_AF-A0A0Q8BAK3-F1
#
_entry.id   AF-A0A0Q8BAK3-F1
#
_cell.length_a   1.000
_cell.length_b   1.000
_cell.length_c   1.000
_cell.angle_alpha   90.00
_cell.angle_beta   90.00
_cell.angle_gamma   90.00
#
_symmetry.space_group_name_H-M   'P 1'
#
loop_
_entity.id
_entity.type
_entity.pdbx_description
1 polymer ?
#
loop_
_entity_poly.entity_id
_entity_poly.type
_entity_poly.pdbx_seq_one_letter_code
_entity_poly.pdbx_strand_id
1 'polypeptide(L)' 'MVLKKLRTTKGTTLAQLVDLTGWQQHSVRGFLSGTVRKKLDLNLVSEMGKDGTRRYRVIDDVAGLVS' A
#
# COMPACT_ATOMS: atom_id res chain seq x y z
N MET A 1 -6.51 -9.98 -0.58
CA MET A 1 -7.43 -8.81 -0.51
C MET A 1 -6.67 -7.49 -0.31
N VAL A 2 -5.85 -7.35 0.74
CA VAL A 2 -5.05 -6.11 0.98
C VAL A 2 -4.01 -5.84 -0.11
N LEU A 3 -3.15 -6.81 -0.46
CA LEU A 3 -2.14 -6.64 -1.52
C LEU A 3 -2.78 -6.27 -2.87
N LYS A 4 -3.94 -6.84 -3.19
CA LYS A 4 -4.71 -6.48 -4.40
C LYS A 4 -5.14 -5.02 -4.39
N LYS A 5 -5.58 -4.48 -3.24
CA LYS A 5 -5.93 -3.05 -3.09
C LYS A 5 -4.69 -2.16 -3.24
N LEU A 6 -3.57 -2.57 -2.65
CA LEU A 6 -2.30 -1.85 -2.77
C LEU A 6 -1.78 -1.78 -4.22
N ARG A 7 -2.03 -2.79 -5.04
CA ARG A 7 -1.64 -2.80 -6.47
C ARG A 7 -2.59 -2.05 -7.39
N THR A 8 -3.69 -1.46 -6.87
CA THR A 8 -4.57 -0.66 -7.72
C THR A 8 -3.92 0.66 -8.11
N THR A 9 -4.24 1.19 -9.29
CA THR A 9 -3.72 2.47 -9.78
C THR A 9 -4.02 3.65 -8.86
N LYS A 10 -5.13 3.61 -8.12
CA LYS A 10 -5.46 4.64 -7.12
C LYS A 10 -4.73 4.42 -5.80
N GLY A 11 -4.22 3.23 -5.53
CA GLY A 11 -3.79 2.82 -4.20
C GLY A 11 -4.97 2.74 -3.23
N THR A 12 -4.67 2.68 -1.93
CA THR A 12 -5.68 2.59 -0.86
C THR A 12 -5.31 3.48 0.31
N THR A 13 -6.31 4.00 1.01
CA THR A 13 -6.09 4.80 2.23
C THR A 13 -5.94 3.89 3.45
N LEU A 14 -5.47 4.46 4.56
CA LEU A 14 -5.38 3.75 5.83
C LEU A 14 -6.77 3.34 6.36
N ALA A 15 -7.75 4.24 6.25
CA ALA A 15 -9.13 3.97 6.65
C ALA A 15 -9.74 2.80 5.86
N GLN A 16 -9.56 2.79 4.53
CA GLN A 16 -10.03 1.69 3.69
C GLN A 16 -9.39 0.34 4.06
N LEU A 17 -8.12 0.35 4.49
CA LEU A 17 -7.45 -0.86 4.95
C LEU A 17 -7.97 -1.33 6.31
N VAL A 18 -8.26 -0.41 7.23
CA VAL A 18 -8.91 -0.72 8.51
C VAL A 18 -10.28 -1.35 8.24
N ASP A 19 -11.12 -0.71 7.43
CA ASP A 19 -12.47 -1.21 7.12
C ASP A 19 -12.44 -2.58 6.43
N LEU A 20 -11.48 -2.80 5.53
CA LEU A 20 -11.32 -4.07 4.82
C LEU A 20 -10.84 -5.22 5.72
N THR A 21 -10.06 -4.93 6.75
CA THR A 21 -9.37 -5.96 7.56
C THR A 21 -9.95 -6.14 8.94
N GLY A 22 -10.67 -5.16 9.47
CA GLY A 22 -11.05 -5.07 10.88
C GLY A 22 -9.87 -4.80 11.81
N TRP A 23 -8.68 -4.50 11.28
CA TRP A 23 -7.49 -4.27 12.10
C TRP A 23 -7.44 -2.85 12.64
N GLN A 24 -6.84 -2.72 13.82
CA GLN A 24 -6.50 -1.41 14.37
C GLN A 24 -5.51 -0.67 13.45
N GLN A 25 -5.56 0.66 13.46
CA GLN A 25 -4.74 1.50 12.60
C GLN A 25 -3.24 1.22 12.71
N HIS A 26 -2.74 0.99 13.92
CA HIS A 26 -1.32 0.69 14.15
C HIS A 26 -0.93 -0.70 13.62
N SER A 27 -1.83 -1.69 13.68
CA SER A 27 -1.59 -3.02 13.11
C SER A 27 -1.49 -2.96 11.59
N VAL A 28 -2.34 -2.17 10.93
CA VAL A 28 -2.23 -1.92 9.49
C VAL A 28 -0.89 -1.28 9.15
N ARG A 29 -0.44 -0.27 9.93
CA ARG A 29 0.88 0.35 9.73
C ARG A 29 2.02 -0.64 9.90
N GLY A 30 1.95 -1.50 10.92
CA GLY A 30 2.94 -2.57 11.15
C GLY A 30 2.98 -3.58 10.00
N PHE A 31 1.83 -3.97 9.46
CA PHE A 31 1.76 -4.84 8.28
C PHE A 31 2.38 -4.19 7.05
N LEU A 32 2.06 -2.92 6.77
CA LEU A 32 2.61 -2.19 5.62
C LEU A 32 4.14 -2.04 5.70
N SER A 33 4.69 -1.70 6.86
CA SER A 33 6.14 -1.50 7.01
C SER A 33 6.91 -2.81 7.18
N GLY A 34 6.39 -3.75 7.96
CA GLY A 34 7.07 -5.00 8.30
C GLY A 34 6.86 -6.11 7.28
N THR A 35 5.62 -6.32 6.84
CA THR A 35 5.32 -7.41 5.91
C THR A 35 5.48 -6.96 4.47
N VAL A 36 4.82 -5.87 4.07
CA VAL A 36 4.79 -5.47 2.65
C VAL A 36 6.15 -4.94 2.20
N ARG A 37 6.75 -3.99 2.92
CA ARG A 37 8.06 -3.43 2.55
C ARG A 37 9.22 -4.37 2.83
N LYS A 38 9.32 -4.92 4.04
CA LYS A 38 10.52 -5.68 4.45
C LYS A 38 10.45 -7.16 4.09
N LYS A 39 9.38 -7.87 4.46
CA LYS A 39 9.32 -9.32 4.29
C LYS A 39 9.02 -9.74 2.85
N LEU A 40 8.12 -9.03 2.18
CA LEU A 40 7.74 -9.30 0.78
C LEU A 40 8.58 -8.52 -0.22
N ASP A 41 9.46 -7.63 0.26
CA ASP A 41 10.34 -6.79 -0.56
C ASP A 41 9.62 -6.02 -1.67
N LEU A 42 8.41 -5.53 -1.38
CA LEU A 42 7.62 -4.78 -2.35
C LEU A 42 7.89 -3.28 -2.25
N ASN A 43 8.00 -2.63 -3.40
CA ASN A 43 8.10 -1.17 -3.50
C ASN A 43 6.76 -0.51 -3.12
N LEU A 44 6.55 -0.34 -1.81
CA LEU A 44 5.37 0.33 -1.26
C LEU A 44 5.61 1.84 -1.17
N VAL A 45 4.93 2.60 -2.01
CA VAL A 45 4.91 4.05 -2.01
C VAL A 45 3.78 4.58 -1.13
N SER A 46 4.03 5.73 -0.51
CA SER A 46 3.11 6.44 0.38
C SER A 46 3.06 7.91 -0.03
N GLU A 47 1.96 8.32 -0.66
CA GLU A 47 1.82 9.64 -1.27
C GLU A 47 0.64 10.40 -0.65
N MET A 48 0.78 11.71 -0.50
CA MET A 48 -0.32 12.59 -0.11
C MET A 48 -1.10 13.00 -1.35
N GLY A 49 -2.37 12.63 -1.44
CA GLY A 49 -3.23 13.09 -2.53
C GLY A 49 -3.51 14.58 -2.47
N LYS A 50 -3.96 15.15 -3.59
CA LYS A 50 -4.40 16.56 -3.68
C LYS A 50 -5.57 16.89 -2.74
N ASP A 51 -6.31 15.87 -2.33
CA ASP A 51 -7.40 15.92 -1.35
C ASP A 51 -6.92 15.84 0.11
N GLY A 52 -5.60 15.91 0.35
CA GLY A 52 -5.02 15.77 1.68
C GLY A 52 -5.08 14.36 2.25
N THR A 53 -5.43 13.35 1.46
CA THR A 53 -5.54 11.96 1.93
C THR A 53 -4.32 11.14 1.51
N ARG A 54 -3.66 10.53 2.49
CA ARG A 54 -2.53 9.63 2.24
C ARG A 54 -2.99 8.30 1.63
N ARG A 55 -2.34 7.91 0.53
CA ARG A 55 -2.60 6.66 -0.19
C ARG A 55 -1.34 5.81 -0.26
N TYR A 56 -1.53 4.52 -0.13
CA TYR A 56 -0.49 3.50 -0.19
C TYR A 56 -0.65 2.68 -1.47
N ARG A 57 0.46 2.47 -2.19
CA ARG A 57 0.47 1.73 -3.45
C ARG A 57 1.72 0.87 -3.58
N VAL A 58 1.58 -0.37 -4.05
CA VAL A 58 2.71 -1.16 -4.53
C VAL A 58 2.92 -0.79 -5.99
N ILE A 59 4.12 -0.32 -6.31
CA ILE A 59 4.54 -0.11 -7.69
C ILE A 59 5.27 -1.38 -8.09
N ASP A 60 4.62 -2.19 -8.91
CA ASP A 60 5.32 -3.27 -9.59
C ASP A 60 6.32 -2.62 -10.55
N ASP A 61 7.59 -2.98 -10.43
CA ASP A 61 8.61 -2.50 -11.34
C ASP A 61 8.34 -3.10 -12.73
N VAL A 62 7.54 -2.41 -13.54
CA VAL A 62 7.61 -2.52 -15.00
C VAL A 62 8.69 -1.54 -15.48
N ALA A 63 9.87 -1.60 -14.88
CA ALA A 63 11.08 -0.93 -15.36
C ALA A 63 12.25 -1.92 -15.55
N GLY A 64 11.94 -3.22 -15.62
CA GLY A 64 12.81 -4.26 -16.18
C GLY A 64 12.41 -4.74 -17.58
N LEU A 65 11.40 -4.12 -18.22
CA LEU A 65 10.89 -4.57 -19.51
C LEU A 65 10.52 -3.40 -20.43
N VAL A 66 11.50 -2.54 -20.70
CA VAL A 66 11.65 -1.83 -21.98
C VAL A 66 13.11 -1.40 -22.13
N SER A 67 13.78 -2.03 -23.10
CA SER A 67 14.94 -1.63 -23.91
C SER A 67 16.12 -0.91 -23.24
#